data_AF-A0A0A2MBB1-F1
#
_entry.id   AF-A0A0A2MBB1-F1
#
_cell.length_a   1.000
_cell.length_b   1.000
_cell.length_c   1.000
_cell.angle_alpha   90.00
_cell.angle_beta   90.00
_cell.angle_gamma   90.00
#
_symmetry.space_group_name_H-M   'P 1'
#
loop_
_entity.id
_entity.type
_entity.pdbx_description
1 polymer ?
#
loop_
_entity_poly.entity_id
_entity_poly.type
_entity_poly.pdbx_seq_one_letter_code
_entity_poly.pdbx_strand_id
1 'polypeptide(L)'
;MSFNLSKQTITAIVVLAICLIFDVLAVYLSYVHKGMFICFSLGIAVLILNLIIALLFLFKLEKTACTVSLILFFAIVPNELLLEVRHFQIKQECNNIISFLDSQKKVHGVFPGNLSAYTFVSLSNKNYIVFHSDGKNGYQLRYDTGSPLSAMHFYNYNSGYGWQFCDD
;
A
#
# COMPACT_ATOMS: atom_id res chain seq x y z
N MET A 1 3.86 -29.11 -35.40
CA MET A 1 2.80 -29.63 -34.50
C MET A 1 1.99 -28.42 -34.04
N SER A 2 0.78 -28.19 -34.56
CA SER A 2 -0.05 -27.05 -34.15
C SER A 2 -0.78 -27.38 -32.85
N PHE A 3 -0.47 -26.70 -31.76
CA PHE A 3 -1.24 -26.78 -30.53
C PHE A 3 -2.56 -26.03 -30.70
N ASN A 4 -3.61 -26.74 -31.09
CA ASN A 4 -4.96 -26.19 -31.03
C ASN A 4 -5.44 -26.26 -29.58
N LEU A 5 -5.20 -25.18 -28.83
CA LEU A 5 -5.76 -25.02 -27.48
C LEU A 5 -7.28 -24.85 -27.58
N SER A 6 -8.00 -25.49 -26.65
CA SER A 6 -9.45 -25.28 -26.55
C SER A 6 -9.74 -23.85 -26.11
N LYS A 7 -10.90 -23.30 -26.50
CA LYS A 7 -11.36 -21.99 -26.01
C LYS A 7 -11.35 -21.91 -24.48
N GLN A 8 -11.75 -22.99 -23.81
CA GLN A 8 -11.76 -23.08 -22.34
C GLN A 8 -10.35 -22.97 -21.75
N THR A 9 -9.37 -23.65 -22.35
CA THR A 9 -7.97 -23.59 -21.95
C THR A 9 -7.41 -22.17 -22.11
N ILE A 10 -7.74 -21.51 -23.22
CA ILE A 10 -7.33 -20.10 -23.44
C ILE A 10 -7.94 -19.18 -22.39
N THR A 11 -9.24 -19.32 -22.12
CA THR A 11 -9.91 -18.52 -21.08
C THR A 11 -9.28 -18.72 -19.70
N ALA A 12 -8.99 -19.97 -19.33
CA ALA A 12 -8.34 -20.28 -18.06
C ALA A 12 -6.94 -19.64 -17.96
N ILE A 13 -6.13 -19.73 -19.01
CA ILE A 13 -4.80 -19.07 -19.05
C ILE A 13 -4.92 -17.57 -18.85
N VAL A 14 -5.88 -16.91 -19.52
CA VAL A 14 -6.11 -15.47 -19.38
C VAL A 14 -6.51 -15.10 -17.95
N VAL A 15 -7.44 -15.85 -17.34
CA VAL A 15 -7.86 -15.61 -15.95
C VAL A 15 -6.68 -15.76 -14.99
N LEU A 16 -5.90 -16.84 -15.12
CA LEU A 16 -4.74 -17.08 -14.27
C LEU A 16 -3.67 -15.99 -14.44
N ALA A 17 -3.42 -15.54 -15.67
CA ALA A 17 -2.46 -14.47 -15.94
C ALA A 17 -2.89 -13.15 -15.30
N ILE A 18 -4.18 -12.79 -15.40
CA ILE A 18 -4.72 -11.59 -14.74
C ILE A 18 -4.57 -11.69 -13.22
N CYS A 19 -4.96 -12.82 -12.63
CA CYS A 19 -4.86 -13.01 -11.18
C CYS A 19 -3.40 -12.91 -10.71
N LEU A 20 -2.46 -13.52 -11.43
CA LEU A 20 -1.04 -13.46 -11.10
C LEU A 20 -0.49 -12.02 -11.13
N ILE A 21 -0.89 -11.20 -12.11
CA ILE A 21 -0.49 -9.79 -12.18
C ILE A 21 -0.96 -9.04 -10.93
N PHE A 22 -2.21 -9.28 -10.52
CA PHE A 22 -2.76 -8.64 -9.33
C PHE A 22 -2.18 -9.18 -8.02
N ASP A 23 -1.84 -10.45 -7.95
CA ASP A 23 -1.13 -11.01 -6.79
C ASP A 23 0.24 -10.34 -6.61
N VAL A 24 1.00 -10.17 -7.69
CA VAL A 24 2.30 -9.46 -7.65
C VAL A 24 2.11 -8.00 -7.24
N LEU A 25 1.10 -7.33 -7.78
CA LEU A 25 0.76 -5.96 -7.37
C LEU A 25 0.42 -5.89 -5.88
N ALA A 26 -0.38 -6.83 -5.37
CA ALA A 26 -0.74 -6.86 -3.96
C ALA A 26 0.47 -7.10 -3.04
N VAL A 27 1.40 -7.96 -3.43
CA VAL A 27 2.68 -8.15 -2.70
C VAL A 27 3.48 -6.85 -2.66
N TYR A 28 3.58 -6.15 -3.79
CA TYR A 28 4.25 -4.85 -3.85
C TYR A 28 3.57 -3.81 -2.95
N LEU A 29 2.24 -3.70 -2.99
CA LEU A 29 1.50 -2.77 -2.13
C LEU A 29 1.68 -3.12 -0.65
N SER A 30 1.71 -4.41 -0.30
CA SER A 30 1.99 -4.85 1.06
C SER A 30 3.35 -4.38 1.56
N TYR A 31 4.37 -4.23 0.71
CA TYR A 31 5.64 -3.63 1.12
C TYR A 31 5.44 -2.17 1.55
N VAL A 32 4.76 -1.39 0.73
CA VAL A 32 4.51 0.05 0.98
C VAL A 32 3.69 0.26 2.25
N HIS A 33 2.73 -0.63 2.52
CA HIS A 33 1.80 -0.45 3.63
C HIS A 33 2.22 -1.14 4.91
N LYS A 34 2.96 -2.26 4.83
CA LYS A 34 3.21 -3.17 5.97
C LYS A 34 4.67 -3.56 6.17
N GLY A 35 5.60 -3.06 5.36
CA GLY A 35 7.04 -3.29 5.54
C GLY A 35 7.56 -4.58 4.89
N MET A 36 8.87 -4.79 5.01
CA MET A 36 9.60 -5.86 4.35
C MET A 36 9.16 -7.24 4.84
N PHE A 37 9.01 -7.44 6.15
CA PHE A 37 8.76 -8.78 6.70
C PHE A 37 7.43 -9.36 6.20
N ILE A 38 6.37 -8.54 6.19
CA ILE A 38 5.05 -8.95 5.72
C ILE A 38 5.03 -9.13 4.20
N CYS A 39 5.66 -8.21 3.45
CA CYS A 39 5.83 -8.36 2.01
C CYS A 39 6.52 -9.69 1.66
N PHE A 40 7.63 -10.00 2.31
CA PHE A 40 8.40 -11.22 2.08
C PHE A 40 7.56 -12.47 2.38
N SER A 41 6.88 -12.48 3.53
CA SER A 41 6.02 -13.60 3.94
C SER A 41 4.87 -13.83 2.96
N LEU A 42 4.19 -12.75 2.54
CA LEU A 42 3.11 -12.79 1.57
C LEU A 42 3.61 -13.22 0.19
N GLY A 43 4.76 -12.71 -0.25
CA GLY A 43 5.40 -13.05 -1.51
C GLY A 43 5.74 -14.54 -1.62
N ILE A 44 6.29 -15.14 -0.56
CA ILE A 44 6.53 -16.58 -0.50
C ILE A 44 5.21 -17.36 -0.58
N ALA A 45 4.18 -16.95 0.17
CA ALA A 45 2.88 -17.62 0.16
C ALA A 45 2.23 -17.58 -1.23
N VAL A 46 2.22 -16.41 -1.88
CA VAL A 46 1.71 -16.21 -3.25
C VAL A 46 2.47 -17.07 -4.25
N LEU A 47 3.80 -17.14 -4.14
CA LEU A 47 4.64 -17.97 -5.02
C LEU A 47 4.28 -19.45 -4.89
N ILE A 48 4.21 -19.98 -3.67
CA ILE A 48 3.89 -21.39 -3.41
C ILE A 48 2.48 -21.72 -3.91
N LEU A 49 1.50 -20.85 -3.64
CA LEU A 49 0.11 -21.06 -4.08
C LEU A 49 -0.03 -21.01 -5.59
N ASN A 50 0.67 -20.08 -6.26
CA ASN A 50 0.69 -20.03 -7.73
C ASN A 50 1.41 -21.25 -8.35
N LEU A 51 2.43 -21.81 -7.68
CA LEU A 51 3.03 -23.08 -8.10
C LEU A 51 2.01 -24.23 -8.01
N ILE A 52 1.22 -24.31 -6.93
CA ILE A 52 0.14 -25.30 -6.78
C ILE A 52 -0.92 -25.12 -7.89
N ILE A 53 -1.31 -23.87 -8.18
CA ILE A 53 -2.26 -23.56 -9.27
C ILE A 53 -1.71 -24.02 -10.62
N ALA A 54 -0.43 -23.79 -10.89
CA ALA A 54 0.23 -24.26 -12.12
C ALA A 54 0.22 -25.79 -12.21
N LEU A 55 0.50 -26.50 -11.11
CA LEU A 55 0.43 -27.96 -11.05
C LEU A 55 -1.00 -28.46 -11.33
N LEU A 56 -2.02 -27.84 -10.71
CA LEU A 56 -3.43 -28.18 -10.98
C LEU A 56 -3.75 -28.03 -12.48
N PHE A 57 -3.26 -26.97 -13.11
CA PHE A 57 -3.44 -26.75 -14.53
C PHE A 57 -2.76 -27.84 -15.38
N LEU A 58 -1.53 -28.24 -15.04
CA LEU A 58 -0.80 -29.32 -15.72
C LEU A 58 -1.51 -30.68 -15.62
N PHE A 59 -2.19 -30.95 -14.50
CA PHE A 59 -3.00 -32.15 -14.31
C PHE A 59 -4.41 -32.06 -14.93
N LYS A 60 -4.67 -31.08 -15.81
CA LYS A 60 -5.97 -30.85 -16.48
C LYS A 60 -7.12 -30.61 -15.49
N LEU A 61 -6.83 -29.95 -14.37
CA LEU A 61 -7.80 -29.50 -13.39
C LEU A 61 -8.01 -27.98 -13.54
N GLU A 62 -8.29 -27.50 -14.75
CA GLU A 62 -8.30 -26.07 -15.07
C GLU A 62 -9.37 -25.31 -14.28
N LYS A 63 -10.54 -25.93 -14.07
CA LYS A 63 -11.62 -25.35 -13.27
C LYS A 63 -11.18 -25.15 -11.82
N THR A 64 -10.54 -26.16 -11.22
CA THR A 64 -10.04 -26.07 -9.83
C THR A 64 -8.94 -25.02 -9.73
N ALA A 65 -8.00 -24.99 -10.69
CA ALA A 65 -6.96 -23.97 -10.75
C ALA A 65 -7.54 -22.55 -10.80
N CYS A 66 -8.54 -22.31 -11.66
CA CYS A 66 -9.22 -21.01 -11.75
C CYS A 66 -9.95 -20.65 -10.45
N THR A 67 -10.68 -21.60 -9.85
CA THR A 67 -11.40 -21.35 -8.59
C THR A 67 -10.44 -20.98 -7.46
N VAL A 68 -9.34 -21.73 -7.30
CA VAL A 68 -8.33 -21.43 -6.27
C VAL A 68 -7.66 -20.08 -6.53
N SER A 69 -7.32 -19.77 -7.78
CA SER A 69 -6.75 -18.48 -8.16
C SER A 69 -7.69 -17.31 -7.88
N LEU A 70 -8.98 -17.46 -8.16
CA LEU A 70 -9.99 -16.43 -7.85
C LEU A 70 -10.16 -16.26 -6.34
N ILE A 71 -10.17 -17.34 -5.56
CA ILE A 71 -10.23 -17.26 -4.09
C ILE A 71 -9.02 -16.47 -3.58
N LEU A 72 -7.82 -16.76 -4.08
CA LEU A 72 -6.60 -16.05 -3.70
C LEU A 72 -6.68 -14.56 -4.04
N PHE A 73 -7.10 -14.25 -5.27
CA PHE A 73 -7.30 -12.89 -5.73
C PHE A 73 -8.24 -12.11 -4.81
N PHE A 74 -9.43 -12.64 -4.51
CA PHE A 74 -10.40 -11.95 -3.66
C PHE A 74 -9.98 -11.88 -2.19
N ALA A 75 -9.14 -12.80 -1.71
CA ALA A 75 -8.64 -12.78 -0.34
C ALA A 75 -7.58 -11.71 -0.11
N ILE A 76 -6.71 -11.46 -1.10
CA ILE A 76 -5.53 -10.59 -0.93
C ILE A 76 -5.75 -9.22 -1.58
N VAL A 77 -6.12 -9.19 -2.86
CA VAL A 77 -6.04 -7.99 -3.70
C VAL A 77 -6.95 -6.85 -3.23
N PRO A 78 -8.23 -7.07 -2.88
CA PRO A 78 -9.11 -5.98 -2.46
C PRO A 78 -8.59 -5.23 -1.24
N ASN A 79 -7.99 -5.92 -0.28
CA ASN A 79 -7.50 -5.30 0.94
C ASN A 79 -6.30 -4.38 0.66
N GLU A 80 -5.32 -4.82 -0.13
CA GLU A 80 -4.16 -3.99 -0.45
C GLU A 80 -4.54 -2.78 -1.31
N LEU A 81 -5.53 -2.92 -2.22
CA LEU A 81 -6.06 -1.79 -2.98
C LEU A 81 -6.78 -0.77 -2.09
N LEU A 82 -7.54 -1.21 -1.09
CA LEU A 82 -8.18 -0.31 -0.13
C LEU A 82 -7.15 0.44 0.73
N LEU A 83 -6.09 -0.25 1.14
CA LEU A 83 -4.97 0.38 1.86
C LEU A 83 -4.26 1.41 0.98
N GLU A 84 -4.09 1.15 -0.31
CA GLU A 84 -3.49 2.11 -1.25
C GLU A 84 -4.35 3.38 -1.42
N VAL A 85 -5.66 3.23 -1.57
CA VAL A 85 -6.58 4.38 -1.63
C VAL A 85 -6.46 5.23 -0.38
N ARG A 86 -6.41 4.60 0.79
CA ARG A 86 -6.24 5.30 2.07
C ARG A 86 -4.86 5.95 2.18
N HIS A 87 -3.80 5.24 1.79
CA HIS A 87 -2.43 5.75 1.75
C HIS A 87 -2.35 7.04 0.94
N PHE A 88 -2.93 7.04 -0.26
CA PHE A 88 -3.01 8.22 -1.11
C PHE A 88 -3.73 9.39 -0.42
N GLN A 89 -4.89 9.12 0.20
CA GLN A 89 -5.68 10.14 0.90
C GLN A 89 -4.92 10.75 2.10
N ILE A 90 -4.25 9.92 2.91
CA ILE A 90 -3.47 10.35 4.07
C ILE A 90 -2.24 11.13 3.60
N LYS A 91 -1.52 10.64 2.59
CA LYS A 91 -0.37 11.34 2.02
C LYS A 91 -0.75 12.71 1.45
N GLN A 92 -1.89 12.81 0.79
CA GLN A 92 -2.42 14.08 0.30
C GLN A 92 -2.75 15.04 1.45
N GLU A 93 -3.41 14.55 2.51
CA GLU A 93 -3.68 15.33 3.73
C GLU A 93 -2.37 15.83 4.35
N CYS A 94 -1.35 14.97 4.46
CA CYS A 94 -0.03 15.36 4.95
C CYS A 94 0.62 16.45 4.10
N ASN A 95 0.52 16.38 2.77
CA ASN A 95 1.05 17.43 1.88
C ASN A 95 0.32 18.77 2.08
N ASN A 96 -0.99 18.74 2.36
CA ASN A 96 -1.76 19.93 2.71
C ASN A 96 -1.30 20.51 4.05
N ILE A 97 -1.04 19.65 5.05
CA ILE A 97 -0.48 20.07 6.34
C ILE A 97 0.90 20.72 6.14
N ILE A 98 1.79 20.13 5.35
CA ILE A 98 3.11 20.72 5.02
C ILE A 98 2.94 22.13 4.43
N SER A 99 2.05 22.28 3.45
CA SER A 99 1.77 23.58 2.82
C SER A 99 1.23 24.62 3.82
N PHE A 100 0.37 24.19 4.74
CA PHE A 100 -0.11 25.01 5.84
C PHE A 100 1.03 25.45 6.78
N LEU A 101 1.89 24.52 7.19
CA LEU A 101 3.02 24.79 8.09
C LEU A 101 4.01 25.80 7.48
N ASP A 102 4.34 25.65 6.20
CA ASP A 102 5.21 26.58 5.48
C ASP A 102 4.59 27.98 5.38
N SER A 103 3.28 28.04 5.13
CA SER A 103 2.55 29.31 5.10
C SER A 103 2.56 30.01 6.47
N GLN A 104 2.35 29.25 7.56
CA GLN A 104 2.42 29.77 8.92
C GLN A 104 3.83 30.29 9.26
N LYS A 105 4.87 29.55 8.89
CA LYS A 105 6.26 30.00 9.08
C LYS A 105 6.56 31.28 8.31
N LYS A 106 6.05 31.43 7.09
CA LYS A 106 6.24 32.65 6.29
C LYS A 106 5.60 33.88 6.93
N VAL A 107 4.44 33.73 7.55
CA VAL A 107 3.70 34.84 8.17
C VAL A 107 4.20 35.17 9.58
N HIS A 108 4.47 34.15 10.40
CA HIS A 108 4.77 34.31 11.83
C HIS A 108 6.25 34.09 12.18
N GLY A 109 7.07 33.69 11.20
CA GLY A 109 8.51 33.42 11.38
C GLY A 109 8.82 32.09 12.09
N VAL A 110 7.80 31.34 12.52
CA VAL A 110 7.94 30.10 13.31
C VAL A 110 6.91 29.06 12.87
N PHE A 111 7.19 27.77 13.03
CA PHE A 111 6.16 26.73 12.86
C PHE A 111 5.20 26.72 14.06
N PRO A 112 3.92 26.39 13.84
CA PRO A 112 2.98 26.21 14.94
C PRO A 112 3.34 24.98 15.77
N GLY A 113 3.17 25.06 17.08
CA GLY A 113 3.45 23.94 18.00
C GLY A 113 2.46 22.78 17.90
N ASN A 114 1.33 22.96 17.23
CA ASN A 114 0.31 21.93 16.99
C ASN A 114 -0.51 22.25 15.73
N LEU A 115 -1.39 21.32 15.34
CA LEU A 115 -2.27 21.43 14.17
C LEU A 115 -3.69 21.94 14.51
N SER A 116 -3.90 22.62 15.64
CA SER A 116 -5.25 23.06 16.07
C SER A 116 -5.89 24.06 15.09
N ALA A 117 -5.08 24.89 14.44
CA ALA A 117 -5.53 25.85 13.43
C ALA A 117 -5.64 25.24 12.02
N TYR A 118 -5.23 23.99 11.82
CA TYR A 118 -5.37 23.28 10.56
C TYR A 118 -6.72 22.55 10.50
N THR A 119 -7.45 22.74 9.40
CA THR A 119 -8.72 22.02 9.17
C THR A 119 -8.45 20.81 8.28
N PHE A 120 -8.63 19.62 8.84
CA PHE A 120 -8.48 18.37 8.09
C PHE A 120 -9.53 18.25 7.00
N VAL A 121 -9.13 17.87 5.78
CA VAL A 121 -10.07 17.60 4.69
C VAL A 121 -10.89 16.36 5.03
N SER A 122 -10.25 15.33 5.57
CA SER A 122 -10.94 14.17 6.15
C SER A 122 -10.62 13.99 7.63
N LEU A 123 -11.65 14.09 8.47
CA LEU A 123 -11.52 13.86 9.91
C LEU A 123 -11.05 12.44 10.26
N SER A 124 -11.36 11.44 9.42
CA SER A 124 -10.89 10.06 9.65
C SER A 124 -9.37 9.94 9.50
N ASN A 125 -8.75 10.77 8.66
CA ASN A 125 -7.31 10.72 8.40
C ASN A 125 -6.49 11.21 9.59
N LYS A 126 -7.07 12.09 10.42
CA LYS A 126 -6.43 12.63 11.63
C LYS A 126 -5.90 11.52 12.55
N ASN A 127 -6.61 10.40 12.63
CA ASN A 127 -6.24 9.29 13.52
C ASN A 127 -4.96 8.56 13.08
N TYR A 128 -4.54 8.74 11.83
CA TYR A 128 -3.36 8.09 11.27
C TYR A 128 -2.19 9.05 11.09
N ILE A 129 -2.30 10.31 11.55
CA ILE A 129 -1.29 11.34 11.38
C ILE A 129 -0.82 11.82 12.75
N VAL A 130 0.49 11.78 12.96
CA VAL A 130 1.16 12.28 14.15
C VAL A 130 2.04 13.45 13.77
N PHE A 131 1.93 14.54 14.53
CA PHE A 131 2.70 15.76 14.34
C PHE A 131 3.50 16.10 15.58
N HIS A 132 4.78 16.38 15.38
CA HIS A 132 5.67 16.93 16.38
C HIS A 132 6.35 18.19 15.83
N SER A 133 6.44 19.25 16.63
CA SER A 133 7.16 20.46 16.24
C SER A 133 8.13 20.90 17.31
N ASP A 134 9.31 21.30 16.85
CA ASP A 134 10.33 21.94 17.67
C ASP A 134 10.23 23.49 17.56
N GLY A 135 9.08 24.01 17.11
CA GLY A 135 8.80 25.42 16.93
C GLY A 135 9.66 26.05 15.83
N LYS A 136 10.64 26.89 16.22
CA LYS A 136 11.53 27.56 15.24
C LYS A 136 12.38 26.60 14.44
N ASN A 137 12.73 25.47 15.06
CA ASN A 137 13.78 24.61 14.57
C ASN A 137 13.27 23.57 13.58
N GLY A 138 11.95 23.34 13.42
CA GLY A 138 11.43 22.36 12.47
C GLY A 138 10.15 21.65 12.94
N TYR A 139 9.75 20.66 12.17
CA TYR A 139 8.68 19.74 12.51
C TYR A 139 8.91 18.36 11.91
N GLN A 140 8.21 17.37 12.46
CA GLN A 140 8.09 16.03 11.93
C GLN A 140 6.62 15.66 11.78
N LEU A 141 6.28 15.15 10.60
CA LEU A 141 5.00 14.49 10.34
C LEU A 141 5.26 13.00 10.19
N ARG A 142 4.43 12.20 10.84
CA ARG A 142 4.42 10.74 10.68
C ARG A 142 3.02 10.31 10.31
N TYR A 143 2.90 9.29 9.49
CA TYR A 143 1.60 8.66 9.25
C TYR A 143 1.74 7.17 8.98
N ASP A 144 0.63 6.46 9.15
CA ASP A 144 0.48 5.06 8.77
C ASP A 144 -0.81 4.83 7.97
N THR A 145 -1.07 3.61 7.52
CA THR A 145 -2.27 3.28 6.72
C THR A 145 -3.40 2.70 7.58
N GLY A 146 -3.25 2.64 8.90
CA GLY A 146 -4.24 2.09 9.84
C GLY A 146 -4.41 0.59 9.80
N SER A 147 -3.55 -0.15 9.10
CA SER A 147 -3.39 -1.60 9.26
C SER A 147 -2.73 -1.91 10.61
N PRO A 148 -3.09 -3.01 11.31
CA PRO A 148 -2.44 -3.42 12.56
C PRO A 148 -0.92 -3.62 12.43
N LEU A 149 -0.46 -3.92 11.21
CA LEU A 149 0.95 -4.14 10.87
C LEU A 149 1.47 -3.03 9.96
N SER A 150 0.97 -1.80 10.11
CA SER A 150 1.35 -0.73 9.20
C SER A 150 2.81 -0.34 9.37
N ALA A 151 3.50 -0.19 8.25
CA ALA A 151 4.75 0.55 8.22
C ALA A 151 4.49 2.05 8.40
N MET A 152 5.44 2.72 9.05
CA MET A 152 5.37 4.15 9.34
C MET A 152 6.10 4.95 8.28
N HIS A 153 5.42 5.96 7.75
CA HIS A 153 5.97 6.95 6.83
C HIS A 153 6.24 8.23 7.61
N PHE A 154 7.36 8.90 7.35
CA PHE A 154 7.67 10.15 8.04
C PHE A 154 8.33 11.19 7.13
N TYR A 155 8.09 12.44 7.48
CA TYR A 155 8.67 13.62 6.86
C TYR A 155 9.30 14.46 7.97
N ASN A 156 10.57 14.81 7.81
CA ASN A 156 11.28 15.68 8.74
C ASN A 156 11.74 16.92 7.99
N TYR A 157 11.26 18.09 8.42
CA TYR A 157 11.61 19.36 7.79
C TYR A 157 13.13 19.61 7.78
N ASN A 158 13.84 19.19 8.83
CA ASN A 158 15.26 19.49 9.01
C ASN A 158 16.20 18.58 8.25
N SER A 159 15.74 17.40 7.85
CA SER A 159 16.61 16.47 7.14
C SER A 159 16.85 16.92 5.69
N GLY A 160 16.00 17.80 5.14
CA GLY A 160 16.04 18.21 3.73
C GLY A 160 15.66 17.10 2.75
N TYR A 161 15.42 15.88 3.25
CA TYR A 161 14.94 14.74 2.49
C TYR A 161 13.41 14.74 2.51
N GLY A 162 12.80 14.30 1.40
CA GLY A 162 11.35 14.17 1.26
C GLY A 162 10.75 13.10 2.18
N TRP A 163 9.63 12.51 1.77
CA TRP A 163 9.02 11.40 2.48
C TRP A 163 10.00 10.22 2.63
N GLN A 164 10.16 9.76 3.86
CA GLN A 164 10.98 8.60 4.22
C GLN A 164 10.08 7.47 4.75
N PHE A 165 10.55 6.26 4.56
CA PHE A 165 9.87 5.02 4.93
C PHE A 165 10.66 4.33 6.03
N CYS A 166 10.02 4.02 7.16
CA CYS A 166 10.61 3.13 8.15
C CYS A 166 10.23 1.70 7.75
N ASP A 167 11.22 0.99 7.22
CA ASP A 167 11.16 -0.46 7.04
C ASP A 167 11.45 -1.12 8.40
N ASP A 168 10.79 -2.24 8.68
CA ASP A 168 10.95 -3.03 9.91
C ASP A 168 12.22 -3.90 9.89
#